data_AF-A0A2M8EU29-F1
#
_entry.id   AF-A0A2M8EU29-F1
#
_cell.length_a   1.000
_cell.length_b   1.000
_cell.length_c   1.000
_cell.angle_alpha   90.00
_cell.angle_beta   90.00
_cell.angle_gamma   90.00
#
_symmetry.space_group_name_H-M   'P 1'
#
loop_
_entity.id
_entity.type
_entity.pdbx_description
1 polymer ?
#
loop_
_entity_poly.entity_id
_entity_poly.type
_entity_poly.pdbx_seq_one_letter_code
_entity_poly.pdbx_strand_id
1 'polypeptide(L)'
;MKEKITLGVVVAFFLFFLKNLSSPVLAISEAKDTISTSRPSSYTTLGVGVSLSDTQAIVVDNGSRWIASDSATIIGAATFSTTVASMSAANIPTTSKRTVYFATAATGIGHSGSVIYTPITAKHTVSFRNSVSIPDTGKIQIIFPVGVGNTGALPADDSFSFNGLAQNNISLSGGGAVCGSWAVTESTKTIQCNLSTGLTGPATIIINIGSANPTLINPSKSAAAGTADLWTIKIKTLDATSATIEETKVRVGTVDSVEVYATVDPTLSFTIAGMTNGAAMNVGNSGCSNTETVNTGFNST
;
A
#
# COMPACT_ATOMS: atom_id res chain seq x y z
N MET A 1 -31.12 -63.34 14.61
CA MET A 1 -31.38 -62.26 13.63
C MET A 1 -31.08 -60.85 14.18
N LYS A 2 -31.21 -60.60 15.49
CA LYS A 2 -30.93 -59.29 16.12
C LYS A 2 -29.44 -58.87 16.14
N GLU A 3 -28.49 -59.79 16.33
CA GLU A 3 -27.06 -59.43 16.42
C GLU A 3 -26.42 -58.95 15.10
N LYS A 4 -26.87 -59.48 13.95
CA LYS A 4 -26.31 -59.08 12.64
C LYS A 4 -26.72 -57.66 12.22
N ILE A 5 -27.84 -57.16 12.73
CA ILE A 5 -28.33 -55.79 12.47
C ILE A 5 -27.51 -54.78 13.27
N THR A 6 -27.16 -55.08 14.52
CA THR A 6 -26.37 -54.19 15.38
C THR A 6 -24.95 -53.97 14.84
N LEU A 7 -24.30 -55.01 14.33
CA LEU A 7 -22.95 -54.87 13.75
C LEU A 7 -22.95 -54.07 12.43
N GLY A 8 -23.97 -54.28 11.60
CA GLY A 8 -24.13 -53.53 10.34
C GLY A 8 -24.38 -52.03 10.55
N VAL A 9 -25.16 -51.68 11.58
CA VAL A 9 -25.44 -50.27 11.92
C VAL A 9 -24.20 -49.59 12.50
N VAL A 10 -23.42 -50.26 13.35
CA VAL A 10 -22.19 -49.69 13.94
C VAL A 10 -21.12 -49.46 12.87
N VAL A 11 -20.91 -50.39 11.94
CA VAL A 11 -19.95 -50.24 10.83
C VAL A 11 -20.37 -49.14 9.85
N ALA A 12 -21.67 -49.05 9.52
CA ALA A 12 -22.19 -47.99 8.66
C ALA A 12 -22.06 -46.61 9.32
N PHE A 13 -22.30 -46.50 10.63
CA PHE A 13 -22.12 -45.26 11.40
C PHE A 13 -20.65 -44.85 11.46
N PHE A 14 -19.72 -45.79 11.67
CA PHE A 14 -18.28 -45.52 11.68
C PHE A 14 -17.78 -45.05 10.30
N LEU A 15 -18.21 -45.70 9.21
CA LEU A 15 -17.90 -45.27 7.84
C LEU A 15 -18.50 -43.90 7.48
N PHE A 16 -19.64 -43.54 8.06
CA PHE A 16 -20.24 -42.21 7.89
C PHE A 16 -19.47 -41.13 8.66
N PHE A 17 -18.92 -41.46 9.83
CA PHE A 17 -18.07 -40.54 10.60
C PHE A 17 -16.69 -40.34 9.94
N LEU A 18 -16.08 -41.39 9.39
CA LEU A 18 -14.81 -41.26 8.64
C LEU A 18 -14.95 -40.39 7.37
N LYS A 19 -16.11 -40.39 6.71
CA LYS A 19 -16.38 -39.51 5.55
C LYS A 19 -16.53 -38.03 5.91
N ASN A 20 -16.73 -37.70 7.18
CA ASN A 20 -16.96 -36.33 7.66
C ASN A 20 -15.77 -35.72 8.40
N LEU A 21 -14.66 -36.45 8.54
CA LEU A 21 -13.39 -35.83 8.92
C LEU A 21 -12.86 -35.08 7.70
N SER A 22 -13.16 -33.79 7.61
CA SER A 22 -12.40 -32.89 6.75
C SER A 22 -10.93 -32.98 7.17
N SER A 23 -10.05 -33.31 6.23
CA SER A 23 -8.61 -33.28 6.50
C SER A 23 -8.24 -31.88 7.00
N PRO A 24 -7.43 -31.78 8.07
CA PRO A 24 -7.03 -30.48 8.57
C PRO A 24 -6.30 -29.72 7.45
N VAL A 25 -6.74 -28.49 7.19
CA VAL A 25 -6.05 -27.60 6.26
C VAL A 25 -4.66 -27.34 6.81
N LEU A 26 -3.64 -27.64 6.01
CA LEU A 26 -2.25 -27.47 6.40
C LEU A 26 -1.85 -25.98 6.32
N ALA A 27 -0.81 -25.60 7.04
CA ALA A 27 -0.33 -24.22 7.05
C ALA A 27 0.72 -24.00 5.96
N ILE A 28 0.56 -22.91 5.21
CA ILE A 28 1.62 -22.38 4.35
C ILE A 28 2.66 -21.65 5.23
N SER A 29 3.94 -21.81 4.91
CA SER A 29 5.06 -21.18 5.63
C SER A 29 5.67 -20.00 4.86
N GLU A 30 6.45 -19.16 5.55
CA GLU A 30 7.23 -18.04 4.96
C GLU A 30 6.42 -17.09 4.05
N ALA A 31 5.12 -16.97 4.33
CA ALA A 31 4.22 -16.15 3.53
C ALA A 31 4.43 -14.66 3.81
N LYS A 32 4.62 -13.89 2.74
CA LYS A 32 4.73 -12.43 2.76
C LYS A 32 4.12 -11.83 1.51
N ASP A 33 3.70 -10.58 1.63
CA ASP A 33 3.33 -9.73 0.50
C ASP A 33 4.10 -8.41 0.60
N THR A 34 4.72 -8.00 -0.49
CA THR A 34 5.43 -6.71 -0.60
C THR A 34 4.73 -5.84 -1.61
N ILE A 35 4.35 -4.64 -1.18
CA ILE A 35 3.68 -3.65 -2.01
C ILE A 35 4.69 -2.60 -2.51
N SER A 36 4.61 -2.22 -3.78
CA SER A 36 5.56 -1.27 -4.38
C SER A 36 5.44 0.15 -3.83
N THR A 37 4.29 0.49 -3.23
CA THR A 37 4.06 1.75 -2.52
C THR A 37 3.02 1.52 -1.43
N SER A 38 3.31 2.00 -0.23
CA SER A 38 2.38 1.95 0.91
C SER A 38 1.44 3.16 0.95
N ARG A 39 1.58 4.12 0.02
CA ARG A 39 0.75 5.34 0.02
C ARG A 39 -0.73 4.95 -0.22
N PRO A 40 -1.67 5.38 0.64
CA PRO A 40 -3.08 5.13 0.41
C PRO A 40 -3.59 5.97 -0.76
N SER A 41 -4.65 5.50 -1.41
CA SER A 41 -5.39 6.35 -2.34
C SER A 41 -6.25 7.36 -1.58
N SER A 42 -6.82 8.31 -2.30
CA SER A 42 -7.83 9.21 -1.73
C SER A 42 -8.95 9.47 -2.70
N TYR A 43 -10.12 9.71 -2.15
CA TYR A 43 -11.25 10.23 -2.89
C TYR A 43 -12.07 11.14 -1.98
N THR A 44 -12.85 12.03 -2.58
CA THR A 44 -13.93 12.77 -1.93
C THR A 44 -14.91 13.21 -3.02
N THR A 45 -15.94 13.95 -2.65
CA THR A 45 -16.89 14.51 -3.63
C THR A 45 -16.74 16.02 -3.77
N LEU A 46 -17.04 16.51 -4.96
CA LEU A 46 -17.17 17.92 -5.24
C LEU A 46 -18.33 18.50 -4.42
N GLY A 47 -18.05 19.52 -3.61
CA GLY A 47 -19.05 20.27 -2.85
C GLY A 47 -19.82 21.27 -3.71
N VAL A 48 -19.23 21.69 -4.82
CA VAL A 48 -19.82 22.56 -5.86
C VAL A 48 -19.33 22.08 -7.22
N GLY A 49 -20.03 22.42 -8.30
CA GLY A 49 -19.55 22.10 -9.65
C GLY A 49 -18.23 22.79 -9.99
N VAL A 50 -17.42 22.13 -10.81
CA VAL A 50 -16.20 22.66 -11.44
C VAL A 50 -16.50 22.88 -12.92
N SER A 51 -16.22 24.07 -13.40
CA SER A 51 -16.39 24.46 -14.81
C SER A 51 -15.07 24.39 -15.57
N LEU A 52 -15.17 24.43 -16.90
CA LEU A 52 -14.00 24.60 -17.76
C LEU A 52 -13.25 25.88 -17.38
N SER A 53 -11.92 25.77 -17.34
CA SER A 53 -10.99 26.84 -16.96
C SER A 53 -11.02 27.26 -15.48
N ASP A 54 -11.79 26.59 -14.63
CA ASP A 54 -11.68 26.82 -13.18
C ASP A 54 -10.29 26.42 -12.69
N THR A 55 -9.70 27.23 -11.82
CA THR A 55 -8.37 26.99 -11.24
C THR A 55 -8.44 26.32 -9.87
N GLN A 56 -9.65 26.04 -9.37
CA GLN A 56 -9.87 25.44 -8.05
C GLN A 56 -11.20 24.69 -8.01
N ALA A 57 -11.35 23.83 -7.01
CA ALA A 57 -12.58 23.13 -6.69
C ALA A 57 -12.87 23.18 -5.19
N ILE A 58 -14.14 23.27 -4.81
CA ILE A 58 -14.56 23.05 -3.42
C ILE A 58 -14.96 21.59 -3.27
N VAL A 59 -14.38 20.91 -2.29
CA VAL A 59 -14.60 19.48 -2.01
C VAL A 59 -15.14 19.28 -0.60
N VAL A 60 -15.74 18.12 -0.34
CA VAL A 60 -16.07 17.69 1.03
C VAL A 60 -14.79 17.38 1.80
N ASP A 61 -14.67 17.90 3.02
CA ASP A 61 -13.59 17.55 3.93
C ASP A 61 -13.88 16.18 4.57
N ASN A 62 -13.19 15.15 4.10
CA ASN A 62 -13.19 13.82 4.71
C ASN A 62 -11.89 13.52 5.45
N GLY A 63 -11.10 14.55 5.79
CA GLY A 63 -9.80 14.40 6.43
C GLY A 63 -8.66 13.96 5.52
N SER A 64 -8.94 13.65 4.24
CA SER A 64 -7.90 13.23 3.30
C SER A 64 -7.09 14.42 2.78
N ARG A 65 -5.77 14.37 2.94
CA ARG A 65 -4.83 15.39 2.44
C ARG A 65 -4.20 15.05 1.08
N TRP A 66 -4.44 13.84 0.58
CA TRP A 66 -3.75 13.27 -0.57
C TRP A 66 -4.28 13.69 -1.93
N ILE A 67 -5.46 14.31 -1.95
CA ILE A 67 -6.00 14.90 -3.19
C ILE A 67 -5.03 15.96 -3.74
N ALA A 68 -4.19 16.56 -2.89
CA ALA A 68 -3.26 17.62 -3.26
C ALA A 68 -1.82 17.23 -3.56
N SER A 69 -1.48 15.94 -3.43
CA SER A 69 -0.09 15.50 -3.63
C SER A 69 0.20 14.99 -5.04
N ASP A 70 -0.82 14.68 -5.84
CA ASP A 70 -0.62 14.11 -7.17
C ASP A 70 -1.72 14.58 -8.15
N SER A 71 -1.81 13.95 -9.32
CA SER A 71 -2.88 14.24 -10.28
C SER A 71 -4.20 13.62 -9.82
N ALA A 72 -5.19 14.47 -9.61
CA ALA A 72 -6.54 14.04 -9.29
C ALA A 72 -7.35 13.83 -10.58
N THR A 73 -8.19 12.81 -10.59
CA THR A 73 -9.18 12.59 -11.64
C THR A 73 -10.56 12.91 -11.08
N ILE A 74 -11.36 13.63 -11.86
CA ILE A 74 -12.73 13.99 -11.53
C ILE A 74 -13.64 13.16 -12.43
N ILE A 75 -14.56 12.40 -11.83
CA ILE A 75 -15.61 11.65 -12.52
C ILE A 75 -16.93 12.39 -12.30
N GLY A 76 -17.34 13.14 -13.32
CA GLY A 76 -18.62 13.83 -13.39
C GLY A 76 -19.33 13.55 -14.72
N ALA A 77 -19.95 14.56 -15.32
CA ALA A 77 -20.54 14.46 -16.66
C ALA A 77 -19.49 14.16 -17.75
N ALA A 78 -18.24 14.57 -17.51
CA ALA A 78 -17.06 14.12 -18.24
C ALA A 78 -15.99 13.66 -17.23
N THR A 79 -15.17 12.69 -17.63
CA THR A 79 -13.97 12.30 -16.87
C THR A 79 -12.78 13.11 -17.34
N PHE A 80 -12.11 13.80 -16.44
CA PHE A 80 -10.88 14.52 -16.74
C PHE A 80 -9.90 14.43 -15.58
N SER A 81 -8.61 14.53 -15.89
CA SER A 81 -7.54 14.57 -14.90
C SER A 81 -6.96 15.98 -14.84
N THR A 82 -6.62 16.42 -13.63
CA THR A 82 -5.97 17.70 -13.36
C THR A 82 -4.90 17.51 -12.30
N THR A 83 -3.80 18.24 -12.40
CA THR A 83 -2.77 18.24 -11.37
C THR A 83 -3.19 19.20 -10.26
N VAL A 84 -3.23 18.71 -9.03
CA VAL A 84 -3.52 19.55 -7.87
C VAL A 84 -2.21 20.15 -7.36
N ALA A 85 -2.19 21.46 -7.18
CA ALA A 85 -1.04 22.20 -6.65
C ALA A 85 -1.04 22.24 -5.12
N SER A 86 -2.20 22.44 -4.52
CA SER A 86 -2.33 22.52 -3.06
C SER A 86 -3.79 22.34 -2.64
N MET A 87 -4.01 22.24 -1.33
CA MET A 87 -5.35 22.25 -0.74
C MET A 87 -5.34 23.10 0.53
N SER A 88 -6.46 23.76 0.79
CA SER A 88 -6.65 24.56 2.01
C SER A 88 -6.60 23.69 3.28
N ALA A 89 -6.48 24.38 4.42
CA ALA A 89 -6.75 23.76 5.70
C ALA A 89 -8.20 23.24 5.79
N ALA A 90 -8.44 22.39 6.79
CA ALA A 90 -9.76 21.85 7.10
C ALA A 90 -10.78 22.98 7.30
N ASN A 91 -12.03 22.75 6.90
CA ASN A 91 -13.15 23.68 7.08
C ASN A 91 -12.98 25.06 6.39
N ILE A 92 -12.22 25.13 5.29
CA ILE A 92 -12.07 26.33 4.46
C ILE A 92 -12.56 25.99 3.05
N PRO A 93 -13.53 26.71 2.46
CA PRO A 93 -13.99 28.03 2.86
C PRO A 93 -15.06 28.00 3.96
N THR A 94 -15.65 26.84 4.24
CA THR A 94 -16.71 26.65 5.24
C THR A 94 -16.59 25.29 5.91
N THR A 95 -17.34 25.10 7.00
CA THR A 95 -17.39 23.84 7.75
C THR A 95 -17.61 22.63 6.84
N SER A 96 -16.81 21.57 7.07
CA SER A 96 -16.82 20.32 6.30
C SER A 96 -16.47 20.47 4.81
N LYS A 97 -15.80 21.56 4.43
CA LYS A 97 -15.30 21.79 3.07
C LYS A 97 -13.80 22.08 3.05
N ARG A 98 -13.18 21.78 1.91
CA ARG A 98 -11.83 22.20 1.54
C ARG A 98 -11.80 22.82 0.15
N THR A 99 -10.90 23.77 -0.11
CA THR A 99 -10.58 24.23 -1.46
C THR A 99 -9.35 23.49 -1.96
N VAL A 100 -9.47 22.86 -3.12
CA VAL A 100 -8.40 22.21 -3.87
C VAL A 100 -7.98 23.17 -4.98
N TYR A 101 -6.70 23.54 -5.05
CA TYR A 101 -6.16 24.44 -6.06
C TYR A 101 -5.44 23.65 -7.14
N PHE A 102 -5.79 23.89 -8.40
CA PHE A 102 -5.17 23.21 -9.53
C PHE A 102 -3.90 23.91 -9.99
N ALA A 103 -2.91 23.13 -10.44
CA ALA A 103 -1.70 23.67 -11.05
C ALA A 103 -1.99 24.26 -12.45
N THR A 104 -2.99 23.70 -13.13
CA THR A 104 -3.50 24.17 -14.42
C THR A 104 -5.02 24.20 -14.37
N ALA A 105 -5.61 25.11 -15.13
CA ALA A 105 -7.06 25.24 -15.19
C ALA A 105 -7.75 23.93 -15.64
N ALA A 106 -8.94 23.66 -15.12
CA ALA A 106 -9.71 22.45 -15.41
C ALA A 106 -10.05 22.36 -16.91
N THR A 107 -9.84 21.18 -17.47
CA THR A 107 -10.09 20.88 -18.90
C THR A 107 -11.45 20.23 -19.15
N GLY A 108 -12.25 20.03 -18.11
CA GLY A 108 -13.59 19.46 -18.18
C GLY A 108 -14.53 20.05 -17.14
N ILE A 109 -15.77 19.55 -17.14
CA ILE A 109 -16.84 19.97 -16.23
C ILE A 109 -17.15 18.84 -15.25
N GLY A 110 -17.15 19.15 -13.96
CA GLY A 110 -17.61 18.28 -12.88
C GLY A 110 -18.86 18.87 -12.23
N HIS A 111 -19.88 18.06 -11.97
CA HIS A 111 -21.06 18.52 -11.22
C HIS A 111 -20.86 18.36 -9.71
N SER A 112 -21.64 19.09 -8.91
CA SER A 112 -21.69 18.85 -7.47
C SER A 112 -22.01 17.37 -7.18
N GLY A 113 -21.30 16.76 -6.24
CA GLY A 113 -21.37 15.34 -5.92
C GLY A 113 -20.49 14.42 -6.78
N SER A 114 -19.89 14.93 -7.86
CA SER A 114 -18.90 14.18 -8.66
C SER A 114 -17.73 13.74 -7.78
N VAL A 115 -17.17 12.58 -8.06
CA VAL A 115 -16.03 12.05 -7.29
C VAL A 115 -14.76 12.68 -7.83
N ILE A 116 -13.95 13.26 -6.93
CA ILE A 116 -12.57 13.61 -7.20
C ILE A 116 -11.68 12.63 -6.43
N TYR A 117 -10.71 12.02 -7.11
CA TYR A 117 -9.88 10.99 -6.50
C TYR A 117 -8.46 11.00 -7.05
N THR A 118 -7.54 10.56 -6.21
CA THR A 118 -6.13 10.35 -6.57
C THR A 118 -5.85 8.86 -6.39
N PRO A 119 -5.85 8.08 -7.49
CA PRO A 119 -5.59 6.65 -7.43
C PRO A 119 -4.09 6.42 -7.23
N ILE A 120 -3.71 5.77 -6.13
CA ILE A 120 -2.36 5.26 -5.96
C ILE A 120 -2.34 3.80 -6.38
N THR A 121 -1.73 3.53 -7.53
CA THR A 121 -1.57 2.16 -8.02
C THR A 121 -0.30 1.52 -7.49
N ALA A 122 -0.39 0.25 -7.08
CA ALA A 122 0.71 -0.55 -6.57
C ALA A 122 0.85 -1.91 -7.28
N LYS A 123 2.05 -2.49 -7.15
CA LYS A 123 2.36 -3.88 -7.48
C LYS A 123 2.43 -4.68 -6.19
N HIS A 124 1.94 -5.90 -6.22
CA HIS A 124 2.08 -6.85 -5.12
C HIS A 124 3.05 -7.97 -5.51
N THR A 125 3.95 -8.31 -4.59
CA THR A 125 4.88 -9.44 -4.71
C THR A 125 4.59 -10.39 -3.58
N VAL A 126 3.73 -11.37 -3.85
CA VAL A 126 3.33 -12.39 -2.88
C VAL A 126 4.30 -13.56 -2.96
N SER A 127 4.96 -13.88 -1.86
CA SER A 127 5.91 -14.99 -1.76
C SER A 127 5.49 -15.90 -0.63
N PHE A 128 5.53 -17.22 -0.84
CA PHE A 128 5.23 -18.20 0.19
C PHE A 128 5.91 -19.53 -0.09
N ARG A 129 5.96 -20.41 0.91
CA ARG A 129 6.51 -21.76 0.78
C ARG A 129 5.44 -22.80 1.13
N ASN A 130 5.02 -23.57 0.13
CA ASN A 130 4.10 -24.69 0.35
C ASN A 130 4.83 -25.81 1.10
N SER A 131 4.12 -26.49 1.98
CA SER A 131 4.63 -27.59 2.81
C SER A 131 4.40 -28.95 2.16
N VAL A 132 3.38 -29.07 1.30
CA VAL A 132 3.02 -30.30 0.59
C VAL A 132 2.82 -30.07 -0.91
N SER A 133 2.91 -31.14 -1.69
CA SER A 133 2.70 -31.06 -3.13
C SER A 133 1.28 -30.61 -3.50
N ILE A 134 1.20 -29.73 -4.48
CA ILE A 134 -0.05 -29.36 -5.13
C ILE A 134 -0.21 -30.30 -6.34
N PRO A 135 -1.30 -31.07 -6.45
CA PRO A 135 -1.46 -32.05 -7.52
C PRO A 135 -1.58 -31.39 -8.90
N ASP A 136 -1.45 -32.19 -9.95
CA ASP A 136 -1.76 -31.77 -11.32
C ASP A 136 -3.14 -31.12 -11.39
N THR A 137 -3.26 -30.03 -12.14
CA THR A 137 -4.49 -29.22 -12.25
C THR A 137 -4.99 -28.59 -10.94
N GLY A 138 -4.17 -28.64 -9.88
CA GLY A 138 -4.39 -27.89 -8.65
C GLY A 138 -4.31 -26.38 -8.87
N LYS A 139 -4.65 -25.62 -7.83
CA LYS A 139 -4.82 -24.16 -7.92
C LYS A 139 -4.07 -23.45 -6.82
N ILE A 140 -3.65 -22.22 -7.10
CA ILE A 140 -3.16 -21.28 -6.10
C ILE A 140 -4.08 -20.07 -6.13
N GLN A 141 -4.62 -19.67 -4.99
CA GLN A 141 -5.49 -18.50 -4.86
C GLN A 141 -4.86 -17.44 -3.94
N ILE A 142 -4.86 -16.20 -4.42
CA ILE A 142 -4.59 -14.99 -3.64
C ILE A 142 -5.92 -14.25 -3.50
N ILE A 143 -6.34 -13.98 -2.27
CA ILE A 143 -7.65 -13.39 -1.97
C ILE A 143 -7.41 -12.10 -1.17
N PHE A 144 -7.72 -10.97 -1.79
CA PHE A 144 -7.69 -9.67 -1.15
C PHE A 144 -8.98 -9.45 -0.32
N PRO A 145 -8.99 -8.52 0.64
CA PRO A 145 -10.21 -8.14 1.34
C PRO A 145 -11.32 -7.79 0.36
N VAL A 146 -12.54 -8.29 0.58
CA VAL A 146 -13.71 -7.88 -0.19
C VAL A 146 -14.32 -6.63 0.44
N GLY A 147 -14.46 -5.59 -0.37
CA GLY A 147 -15.15 -4.37 0.03
C GLY A 147 -16.63 -4.39 -0.33
N VAL A 148 -17.43 -3.56 0.32
CA VAL A 148 -18.80 -3.27 -0.09
C VAL A 148 -18.78 -2.28 -1.26
N GLY A 149 -19.23 -2.73 -2.43
CA GLY A 149 -19.64 -1.83 -3.51
C GLY A 149 -18.58 -1.41 -4.55
N ASN A 150 -17.33 -1.87 -4.48
CA ASN A 150 -16.34 -1.46 -5.49
C ASN A 150 -16.30 -2.42 -6.69
N THR A 151 -17.07 -2.10 -7.73
CA THR A 151 -17.11 -2.79 -9.03
C THR A 151 -16.28 -2.07 -10.11
N GLY A 152 -15.52 -1.04 -9.75
CA GLY A 152 -14.81 -0.16 -10.71
C GLY A 152 -13.38 0.23 -10.31
N ALA A 153 -12.76 1.04 -11.16
CA ALA A 153 -11.41 1.58 -11.04
C ALA A 153 -11.32 2.78 -10.06
N LEU A 154 -11.94 2.64 -8.87
CA LEU A 154 -11.96 3.69 -7.85
C LEU A 154 -11.28 3.23 -6.57
N PRO A 155 -10.68 4.14 -5.79
CA PRO A 155 -10.31 3.87 -4.40
C PRO A 155 -11.52 3.40 -3.57
N ALA A 156 -11.30 2.51 -2.61
CA ALA A 156 -12.30 2.10 -1.64
C ALA A 156 -11.70 2.02 -0.23
N ASP A 157 -12.53 2.25 0.78
CA ASP A 157 -12.10 2.33 2.18
C ASP A 157 -11.84 0.95 2.81
N ASP A 158 -12.15 -0.14 2.09
CA ASP A 158 -12.22 -1.49 2.63
C ASP A 158 -11.55 -2.56 1.76
N SER A 159 -11.00 -2.18 0.60
CA SER A 159 -10.45 -3.12 -0.36
C SER A 159 -9.54 -2.48 -1.40
N PHE A 160 -8.63 -3.29 -1.96
CA PHE A 160 -7.88 -2.96 -3.17
C PHE A 160 -8.80 -3.07 -4.38
N SER A 161 -8.75 -2.11 -5.30
CA SER A 161 -9.42 -2.25 -6.60
C SER A 161 -8.46 -2.84 -7.63
N PHE A 162 -8.88 -3.84 -8.40
CA PHE A 162 -8.00 -4.43 -9.41
C PHE A 162 -7.84 -3.56 -10.65
N ASN A 163 -8.72 -2.57 -10.87
CA ASN A 163 -8.53 -1.53 -11.89
C ASN A 163 -8.11 -2.10 -13.26
N GLY A 164 -8.88 -3.09 -13.75
CA GLY A 164 -8.62 -3.72 -15.04
C GLY A 164 -7.46 -4.72 -15.05
N LEU A 165 -7.02 -5.22 -13.89
CA LEU A 165 -6.03 -6.30 -13.81
C LEU A 165 -6.42 -7.48 -14.70
N ALA A 166 -5.56 -7.78 -15.65
CA ALA A 166 -5.71 -8.88 -16.58
C ALA A 166 -4.62 -9.93 -16.38
N GLN A 167 -4.80 -11.10 -17.02
CA GLN A 167 -3.90 -12.25 -16.86
C GLN A 167 -2.43 -11.93 -17.21
N ASN A 168 -2.22 -11.09 -18.23
CA ASN A 168 -0.88 -10.66 -18.65
C ASN A 168 -0.19 -9.73 -17.64
N ASN A 169 -0.90 -9.26 -16.61
CA ASN A 169 -0.35 -8.47 -15.54
C ASN A 169 0.15 -9.31 -14.36
N ILE A 170 0.05 -10.63 -14.46
CA ILE A 170 0.32 -11.56 -13.37
C ILE A 170 1.33 -12.60 -13.84
N SER A 171 2.35 -12.82 -13.04
CA SER A 171 3.38 -13.83 -13.32
C SER A 171 3.61 -14.68 -12.08
N LEU A 172 3.84 -15.96 -12.30
CA LEU A 172 4.31 -16.87 -11.27
C LEU A 172 5.76 -17.27 -11.59
N SER A 173 6.56 -17.39 -10.54
CA SER A 173 7.93 -17.89 -10.60
C SER A 173 8.26 -18.67 -9.32
N GLY A 174 9.35 -19.43 -9.34
CA GLY A 174 9.76 -20.28 -8.22
C GLY A 174 9.07 -21.65 -8.20
N GLY A 175 9.74 -22.63 -7.60
CA GLY A 175 9.23 -23.99 -7.41
C GLY A 175 8.95 -24.81 -8.68
N GLY A 176 9.34 -24.31 -9.85
CA GLY A 176 9.04 -24.95 -11.14
C GLY A 176 7.55 -24.91 -11.54
N ALA A 177 6.71 -24.16 -10.82
CA ALA A 177 5.30 -24.07 -11.16
C ALA A 177 5.06 -23.28 -12.45
N VAL A 178 4.06 -23.73 -13.19
CA VAL A 178 3.57 -23.06 -14.39
C VAL A 178 2.06 -22.90 -14.27
N CYS A 179 1.60 -21.66 -14.35
CA CYS A 179 0.16 -21.38 -14.47
C CYS A 179 -0.25 -21.61 -15.91
N GLY A 180 -1.09 -22.61 -16.16
CA GLY A 180 -1.71 -22.83 -17.47
C GLY A 180 -2.72 -21.74 -17.81
N SER A 181 -3.35 -21.14 -16.80
CA SER A 181 -4.21 -19.96 -16.96
C SER A 181 -4.34 -19.17 -15.65
N TRP A 182 -4.72 -17.91 -15.76
CA TRP A 182 -5.09 -17.06 -14.64
C TRP A 182 -6.59 -16.74 -14.68
N ALA A 183 -7.25 -16.76 -13.53
CA ALA A 183 -8.59 -16.22 -13.36
C ALA A 183 -8.52 -15.05 -12.37
N VAL A 184 -9.04 -13.90 -12.79
CA VAL A 184 -9.14 -12.68 -11.96
C VAL A 184 -10.62 -12.39 -11.76
N THR A 185 -11.08 -12.46 -10.52
CA THR A 185 -12.50 -12.30 -10.16
C THR A 185 -12.66 -11.10 -9.24
N GLU A 186 -13.15 -9.98 -9.81
CA GLU A 186 -13.24 -8.70 -9.09
C GLU A 186 -14.27 -8.70 -7.96
N SER A 187 -15.37 -9.44 -8.13
CA SER A 187 -16.46 -9.52 -7.15
C SER A 187 -16.05 -10.23 -5.86
N THR A 188 -15.11 -11.18 -5.95
CA THR A 188 -14.57 -11.91 -4.79
C THR A 188 -13.14 -11.52 -4.46
N LYS A 189 -12.59 -10.51 -5.16
CA LYS A 189 -11.21 -10.02 -5.03
C LYS A 189 -10.19 -11.16 -5.04
N THR A 190 -10.41 -12.11 -5.94
CA THR A 190 -9.63 -13.35 -6.02
C THR A 190 -8.81 -13.38 -7.30
N ILE A 191 -7.55 -13.74 -7.16
CA ILE A 191 -6.64 -14.08 -8.26
C ILE A 191 -6.29 -15.55 -8.11
N GLN A 192 -6.56 -16.34 -9.15
CA GLN A 192 -6.31 -17.77 -9.17
C GLN A 192 -5.38 -18.14 -10.30
N CYS A 193 -4.28 -18.82 -9.96
CA CYS A 193 -3.49 -19.58 -10.91
C CYS A 193 -4.07 -21.00 -11.00
N ASN A 194 -4.45 -21.42 -12.20
CA ASN A 194 -4.71 -22.83 -12.50
C ASN A 194 -3.40 -23.45 -12.99
N LEU A 195 -2.84 -24.39 -12.23
CA LEU A 195 -1.57 -25.01 -12.60
C LEU A 195 -1.75 -25.89 -13.83
N SER A 196 -0.82 -25.81 -14.79
CA SER A 196 -0.77 -26.74 -15.93
C SER A 196 -0.15 -28.09 -15.55
N THR A 197 0.72 -28.08 -14.54
CA THR A 197 1.42 -29.23 -13.98
C THR A 197 1.46 -29.08 -12.47
N GLY A 198 1.37 -30.20 -11.76
CA GLY A 198 1.49 -30.23 -10.31
C GLY A 198 2.83 -29.66 -9.85
N LEU A 199 2.86 -29.18 -8.62
CA LEU A 199 4.04 -28.63 -8.00
C LEU A 199 4.43 -29.52 -6.81
N THR A 200 5.62 -30.11 -6.87
CA THR A 200 6.16 -30.89 -5.77
C THR A 200 6.55 -29.97 -4.61
N GLY A 201 6.04 -30.25 -3.42
CA GLY A 201 6.42 -29.54 -2.20
C GLY A 201 7.62 -30.21 -1.50
N PRO A 202 8.34 -29.48 -0.64
CA PRO A 202 8.15 -28.06 -0.34
C PRO A 202 8.90 -27.15 -1.33
N ALA A 203 8.27 -26.08 -1.80
CA ALA A 203 8.86 -25.15 -2.76
C ALA A 203 8.51 -23.69 -2.47
N THR A 204 9.39 -22.76 -2.86
CA THR A 204 9.12 -21.32 -2.76
C THR A 204 8.46 -20.84 -4.03
N ILE A 205 7.31 -20.18 -3.88
CA ILE A 205 6.48 -19.65 -4.97
C ILE A 205 6.40 -18.14 -4.82
N ILE A 206 6.57 -17.43 -5.93
CA ILE A 206 6.49 -15.96 -6.01
C ILE A 206 5.49 -15.59 -7.10
N ILE A 207 4.48 -14.83 -6.73
CA ILE A 207 3.45 -14.28 -7.62
C ILE A 207 3.60 -12.76 -7.64
N ASN A 208 3.94 -12.22 -8.81
CA ASN A 208 3.92 -10.78 -9.06
C ASN A 208 2.58 -10.38 -9.67
N ILE A 209 1.94 -9.36 -9.11
CA ILE A 209 0.62 -8.86 -9.51
C ILE A 209 0.78 -7.38 -9.87
N GLY A 210 0.36 -6.99 -11.08
CA GLY A 210 0.50 -5.63 -11.61
C GLY A 210 1.81 -5.40 -12.38
N SER A 211 2.25 -6.38 -13.19
CA SER A 211 3.52 -6.35 -13.95
C SER A 211 3.75 -5.05 -14.75
N ALA A 212 5.01 -4.68 -15.04
CA ALA A 212 5.46 -3.47 -15.78
C ALA A 212 4.91 -2.14 -15.25
N ASN A 213 3.59 -1.92 -15.28
CA ASN A 213 2.88 -0.77 -14.73
C ASN A 213 2.00 -1.20 -13.53
N PRO A 214 2.14 -0.57 -12.35
CA PRO A 214 1.27 -0.84 -11.21
C PRO A 214 -0.21 -0.74 -11.62
N THR A 215 -1.01 -1.73 -11.26
CA THR A 215 -2.41 -1.81 -11.71
C THR A 215 -3.38 -1.71 -10.55
N LEU A 216 -3.11 -2.37 -9.42
CA LEU A 216 -4.02 -2.42 -8.29
C LEU A 216 -4.06 -1.07 -7.60
N ILE A 217 -5.23 -0.51 -7.38
CA ILE A 217 -5.40 0.73 -6.63
C ILE A 217 -5.40 0.39 -5.14
N ASN A 218 -4.51 1.04 -4.39
CA ASN A 218 -4.47 0.94 -2.95
C ASN A 218 -5.78 1.46 -2.33
N PRO A 219 -6.24 0.87 -1.22
CA PRO A 219 -7.39 1.38 -0.49
C PRO A 219 -7.21 2.84 -0.09
N SER A 220 -8.32 3.53 0.13
CA SER A 220 -8.30 4.82 0.80
C SER A 220 -8.02 4.65 2.28
N LYS A 221 -7.36 5.67 2.84
CA LYS A 221 -7.00 5.68 4.25
C LYS A 221 -8.24 5.79 5.14
N SER A 222 -8.31 4.92 6.15
CA SER A 222 -9.35 4.96 7.19
C SER A 222 -8.76 5.31 8.57
N ALA A 223 -7.52 4.89 8.83
CA ALA A 223 -6.83 5.16 10.09
C ALA A 223 -6.43 6.64 10.24
N ALA A 224 -6.07 7.04 11.46
CA ALA A 224 -5.55 8.39 11.72
C ALA A 224 -4.18 8.62 11.04
N ALA A 225 -3.80 9.88 10.79
CA ALA A 225 -2.48 10.25 10.27
C ALA A 225 -1.35 9.58 11.08
N GLY A 226 -0.27 9.17 10.41
CA GLY A 226 0.84 8.42 11.03
C GLY A 226 0.56 6.96 11.41
N THR A 227 -0.71 6.51 11.40
CA THR A 227 -1.07 5.10 11.60
C THR A 227 -1.32 4.40 10.26
N ALA A 228 -0.88 3.15 10.15
CA ALA A 228 -1.12 2.32 8.98
C ALA A 228 -2.47 1.60 9.07
N ASP A 229 -3.19 1.56 7.95
CA ASP A 229 -4.29 0.61 7.74
C ASP A 229 -3.71 -0.76 7.38
N LEU A 230 -4.18 -1.83 8.02
CA LEU A 230 -3.68 -3.18 7.81
C LEU A 230 -4.68 -4.03 7.03
N TRP A 231 -4.24 -4.55 5.89
CA TRP A 231 -5.05 -5.35 4.98
C TRP A 231 -4.64 -6.81 5.05
N THR A 232 -5.61 -7.69 5.24
CA THR A 232 -5.35 -9.13 5.33
C THR A 232 -5.57 -9.81 3.98
N ILE A 233 -4.52 -10.36 3.41
CA ILE A 233 -4.56 -11.13 2.16
C ILE A 233 -4.49 -12.61 2.53
N LYS A 234 -5.37 -13.43 1.96
CA LYS A 234 -5.36 -14.88 2.17
C LYS A 234 -4.67 -15.56 0.99
N ILE A 235 -3.90 -16.60 1.28
CA ILE A 235 -3.23 -17.44 0.30
C ILE A 235 -3.76 -18.85 0.51
N LYS A 236 -4.18 -19.52 -0.58
CA LYS A 236 -4.62 -20.91 -0.54
C LYS A 236 -3.95 -21.72 -1.64
N THR A 237 -3.64 -22.97 -1.34
CA THR A 237 -3.39 -24.01 -2.34
C THR A 237 -4.60 -24.95 -2.35
N LEU A 238 -5.04 -25.36 -3.54
CA LEU A 238 -6.21 -26.22 -3.70
C LEU A 238 -5.89 -27.39 -4.63
N ASP A 239 -6.59 -28.49 -4.44
CA ASP A 239 -6.54 -29.61 -5.36
C ASP A 239 -7.38 -29.36 -6.63
N ALA A 240 -7.42 -30.34 -7.52
CA ALA A 240 -8.18 -30.29 -8.77
C ALA A 240 -9.70 -30.06 -8.53
N THR A 241 -10.23 -30.56 -7.41
CA THR A 241 -11.65 -30.43 -7.02
C THR A 241 -11.96 -29.10 -6.33
N SER A 242 -10.95 -28.25 -6.11
CA SER A 242 -11.02 -27.01 -5.33
C SER A 242 -11.18 -27.22 -3.82
N ALA A 243 -10.81 -28.39 -3.30
CA ALA A 243 -10.65 -28.56 -1.87
C ALA A 243 -9.35 -27.86 -1.43
N THR A 244 -9.42 -27.11 -0.33
CA THR A 244 -8.23 -26.42 0.22
C THR A 244 -7.26 -27.44 0.79
N ILE A 245 -6.01 -27.40 0.31
CA ILE A 245 -4.91 -28.22 0.82
C ILE A 245 -4.21 -27.45 1.94
N GLU A 246 -3.80 -26.21 1.64
CA GLU A 246 -3.16 -25.30 2.60
C GLU A 246 -3.78 -23.90 2.56
N GLU A 247 -3.76 -23.21 3.69
CA GLU A 247 -4.17 -21.81 3.81
C GLU A 247 -3.23 -21.04 4.74
N THR A 248 -3.03 -19.76 4.44
CA THR A 248 -2.45 -18.80 5.38
C THR A 248 -2.97 -17.38 5.13
N LYS A 249 -2.63 -16.47 6.04
CA LYS A 249 -2.99 -15.04 5.97
C LYS A 249 -1.73 -14.21 6.13
N VAL A 250 -1.57 -13.23 5.26
CA VAL A 250 -0.51 -12.21 5.34
C VAL A 250 -1.14 -10.85 5.53
N ARG A 251 -0.40 -9.92 6.13
CA ARG A 251 -0.84 -8.53 6.31
C ARG A 251 0.07 -7.58 5.55
N VAL A 252 -0.54 -6.63 4.85
CA VAL A 252 0.15 -5.51 4.20
C VAL A 252 -0.41 -4.21 4.76
N GLY A 253 0.46 -3.23 5.00
CA GLY A 253 0.08 -1.93 5.54
C GLY A 253 0.07 -0.85 4.47
N THR A 254 -0.98 -0.05 4.42
CA THR A 254 -0.94 1.26 3.74
C THR A 254 -0.84 2.35 4.80
N VAL A 255 0.10 3.27 4.65
CA VAL A 255 0.37 4.30 5.64
C VAL A 255 0.46 5.66 4.96
N ASP A 256 -0.05 6.67 5.67
CA ASP A 256 0.09 8.06 5.25
C ASP A 256 1.56 8.52 5.40
N SER A 257 1.85 9.79 5.11
CA SER A 257 3.14 10.38 5.40
C SER A 257 3.41 10.26 6.89
N VAL A 258 4.65 9.91 7.21
CA VAL A 258 5.19 9.99 8.56
C VAL A 258 5.82 11.36 8.71
N GLU A 259 5.35 12.14 9.67
CA GLU A 259 6.04 13.37 10.05
C GLU A 259 7.22 13.02 10.95
N VAL A 260 8.42 13.41 10.53
CA VAL A 260 9.64 13.20 11.30
C VAL A 260 10.07 14.54 11.86
N TYR A 261 10.05 14.66 13.19
CA TYR A 261 10.59 15.81 13.90
C TYR A 261 11.97 15.45 14.45
N ALA A 262 12.97 16.28 14.19
CA ALA A 262 14.31 16.15 14.76
C ALA A 262 14.70 17.48 15.40
N THR A 263 15.02 17.45 16.69
CA THR A 263 15.70 18.56 17.35
C THR A 263 17.19 18.41 17.07
N VAL A 264 17.75 19.34 16.30
CA VAL A 264 19.20 19.44 16.12
C VAL A 264 19.69 20.46 17.13
N ASP A 265 20.51 20.03 18.09
CA ASP A 265 21.26 20.94 18.96
C ASP A 265 22.64 21.20 18.32
N PRO A 266 22.83 22.33 17.60
CA PRO A 266 24.15 22.67 17.07
C PRO A 266 25.05 23.18 18.20
N THR A 267 26.13 22.45 18.50
CA THR A 267 27.21 22.95 19.36
C THR A 267 28.34 23.50 18.49
N LEU A 268 28.65 24.79 18.62
CA LEU A 268 29.86 25.39 18.07
C LEU A 268 30.90 25.50 19.18
N SER A 269 32.00 24.76 19.07
CA SER A 269 33.16 24.89 19.95
C SER A 269 34.34 25.42 19.15
N PHE A 270 34.95 26.51 19.60
CA PHE A 270 36.25 26.96 19.13
C PHE A 270 37.19 27.15 20.31
N THR A 271 38.48 26.97 20.06
CA THR A 271 39.54 27.26 21.01
C THR A 271 40.25 28.52 20.53
N ILE A 272 40.30 29.56 21.37
CA ILE A 272 41.19 30.69 21.15
C ILE A 272 42.56 30.28 21.72
N ALA A 273 43.53 30.05 20.86
CA ALA A 273 44.91 29.92 21.30
C ALA A 273 45.42 31.28 21.78
N GLY A 274 46.09 31.33 22.93
CA GLY A 274 46.82 32.53 23.34
C GLY A 274 47.96 32.83 22.37
N MET A 275 48.23 34.11 22.11
CA MET A 275 49.40 34.52 21.34
C MET A 275 50.63 34.61 22.23
N THR A 276 51.80 34.32 21.68
CA THR A 276 53.07 34.50 22.38
C THR A 276 53.28 35.99 22.71
N ASN A 277 53.86 36.26 23.89
CA ASN A 277 54.16 37.63 24.31
C ASN A 277 55.03 38.37 23.28
N GLY A 278 54.70 39.62 22.99
CA GLY A 278 55.38 40.46 22.00
C GLY A 278 55.08 40.14 20.53
N ALA A 279 54.26 39.13 20.23
CA ALA A 279 53.80 38.88 18.87
C ALA A 279 52.83 40.00 18.43
N ALA A 280 52.89 40.38 17.15
CA ALA A 280 51.99 41.36 16.59
C ALA A 280 50.58 40.76 16.44
N MET A 281 49.54 41.48 16.90
CA MET A 281 48.16 40.97 16.86
C MET A 281 47.59 40.82 15.44
N ASN A 282 48.21 41.47 14.45
CA ASN A 282 47.75 41.48 13.06
C ASN A 282 48.36 40.36 12.19
N VAL A 283 49.06 39.38 12.77
CA VAL A 283 49.63 38.25 12.01
C VAL A 283 48.51 37.43 11.36
N GLY A 284 48.39 37.52 10.04
CA GLY A 284 47.39 36.82 9.23
C GLY A 284 46.15 37.64 8.83
N ASN A 285 46.03 38.90 9.24
CA ASN A 285 44.93 39.78 8.85
C ASN A 285 45.44 40.92 7.94
N SER A 286 45.40 40.70 6.62
CA SER A 286 45.90 41.66 5.61
C SER A 286 45.10 42.97 5.52
N GLY A 287 43.95 43.07 6.19
CA GLY A 287 43.10 44.26 6.22
C GLY A 287 43.42 45.24 7.36
N CYS A 288 44.27 44.88 8.33
CA CYS A 288 44.68 45.74 9.44
C CYS A 288 46.17 46.10 9.34
N SER A 289 46.48 47.35 9.01
CA SER A 289 47.86 47.85 8.90
C SER A 289 48.48 48.30 10.23
N ASN A 290 47.71 48.32 11.32
CA ASN A 290 48.19 48.72 12.64
C ASN A 290 48.92 47.54 13.30
N THR A 291 50.16 47.74 13.73
CA THR A 291 50.93 46.77 14.51
C THR A 291 50.72 47.04 15.99
N GLU A 292 49.73 46.39 16.59
CA GLU A 292 49.51 46.40 18.03
C GLU A 292 50.22 45.17 18.64
N THR A 293 51.14 45.41 19.56
CA THR A 293 51.80 44.33 20.32
C THR A 293 51.01 44.07 21.59
N VAL A 294 50.86 42.80 21.97
CA VAL A 294 50.29 42.45 23.28
C VAL A 294 51.08 43.13 24.41
N ASN A 295 50.39 43.81 25.33
CA ASN A 295 51.00 44.47 26.48
C ASN A 295 51.72 43.42 27.35
N THR A 296 52.94 43.72 27.79
CA THR A 296 53.73 42.80 28.64
C THR A 296 53.11 42.55 30.02
N GLY A 297 52.11 43.35 30.41
CA GLY A 297 51.65 43.41 31.80
C GLY A 297 52.78 43.97 32.68
N PHE A 298 52.50 44.96 33.50
CA PHE A 298 53.46 45.27 34.56
C PHE A 298 53.45 44.09 35.53
N ASN A 299 54.62 43.50 35.79
CA ASN A 299 54.75 42.64 36.97
C ASN A 299 54.34 43.48 38.17
N SER A 300 53.34 43.02 38.92
CA SER A 300 52.98 43.60 40.21
C SER A 300 54.22 43.58 41.10
N THR A 301 54.78 44.75 41.39
CA THR A 301 55.66 44.95 42.55
C THR A 301 54.83 45.01 43.81
#